data_AF-A8NBV4-F1
#
_entry.id   AF-A8NBV4-F1
#
_cell.length_a   1.000
_cell.length_b   1.000
_cell.length_c   1.000
_cell.angle_alpha   90.00
_cell.angle_beta   90.00
_cell.angle_gamma   90.00
#
_symmetry.space_group_name_H-M   'P 1'
#
loop_
_entity.id
_entity.type
_entity.pdbx_description
1 polymer ?
#
loop_
_entity_poly.entity_id
_entity_poly.type
_entity_poly.pdbx_seq_one_letter_code
_entity_poly.pdbx_strand_id
1 'polypeptide(L)' 'MPSNRDGASGKSDTYVPLTTYAIHQSYGGWQNFMHSHGLKPWDLDDVEEGKRIVEGIKEGHRLDWEEEQKNKGRA' A
#
# COMPACT_ATOMS: atom_id res chain seq x y z
N MET A 1 30.21 -8.91 3.73
CA MET A 1 29.64 -8.68 2.37
C MET A 1 28.57 -7.62 2.49
N PRO A 2 28.77 -6.39 1.99
CA PRO A 2 27.72 -5.39 1.95
C PRO A 2 26.90 -5.57 0.66
N SER A 3 25.70 -6.13 0.77
CA SER A 3 24.73 -6.14 -0.33
C SER A 3 24.04 -4.78 -0.41
N ASN A 4 24.51 -4.02 -1.40
CA ASN A 4 23.91 -2.82 -1.94
C ASN A 4 22.42 -3.05 -2.25
N ARG A 5 21.52 -2.34 -1.56
CA ARG A 5 20.12 -2.18 -2.00
C ARG A 5 19.67 -0.74 -1.77
N ASP A 6 20.44 0.19 -2.32
CA ASP A 6 19.99 1.54 -2.60
C ASP A 6 18.90 1.50 -3.66
N GLY A 7 17.66 1.30 -3.21
CA GLY A 7 16.46 1.58 -3.99
C GLY A 7 16.25 3.09 -4.05
N ALA A 8 17.10 3.78 -4.81
CA ALA A 8 16.88 5.16 -5.20
C ALA A 8 15.64 5.22 -6.13
N SER A 9 14.46 5.30 -5.53
CA SER A 9 13.22 5.54 -6.26
C SER A 9 13.15 7.03 -6.62
N GLY A 10 13.27 7.33 -7.90
CA GLY A 10 13.27 8.68 -8.44
C GLY A 10 12.03 9.46 -8.00
N LYS A 11 12.24 10.68 -7.53
CA LYS A 11 11.21 11.66 -7.22
C LYS A 11 10.46 12.00 -8.52
N SER A 12 9.36 11.32 -8.79
CA SER A 12 8.40 11.74 -9.82
C SER A 12 7.34 12.59 -9.14
N ASP A 13 7.06 13.77 -9.72
CA ASP A 13 6.05 14.74 -9.25
C ASP A 13 4.60 14.23 -9.46
N THR A 14 4.42 12.97 -9.85
CA THR A 14 3.15 12.38 -10.28
C THR A 14 2.70 11.34 -9.27
N TYR A 15 1.40 11.30 -8.97
CA TYR A 15 0.82 10.26 -8.12
C TYR A 15 1.07 8.88 -8.73
N VAL A 16 1.78 8.04 -7.97
CA VAL A 16 1.90 6.61 -8.28
C VAL A 16 0.90 5.87 -7.40
N PRO A 17 -0.19 5.33 -7.96
CA PRO A 17 -1.17 4.59 -7.18
C PRO A 17 -0.53 3.37 -6.53
N LEU A 18 -0.88 3.13 -5.26
CA LEU A 18 -0.36 1.99 -4.52
C LEU A 18 -0.91 0.70 -5.12
N THR A 19 -0.02 -0.16 -5.60
CA THR A 19 -0.44 -1.46 -6.15
C THR A 19 -0.81 -2.42 -5.01
N THR A 20 -1.78 -3.30 -5.26
CA THR A 20 -2.16 -4.39 -4.34
C THR A 20 -0.93 -5.22 -3.94
N TYR A 21 -0.02 -5.45 -4.90
CA TYR A 21 1.25 -6.14 -4.66
C TYR A 21 2.16 -5.38 -3.69
N ALA A 22 2.34 -4.07 -3.88
CA ALA A 22 3.16 -3.24 -2.97
C ALA A 22 2.60 -3.27 -1.54
N ILE A 23 1.28 -3.18 -1.40
CA ILE A 23 0.61 -3.29 -0.09
C ILE A 23 0.95 -4.63 0.55
N HIS A 24 0.67 -5.75 -0.13
CA HIS A 24 0.98 -7.07 0.42
C HIS A 24 2.46 -7.26 0.73
N GLN A 25 3.37 -6.76 -0.12
CA GLN A 25 4.82 -6.86 0.08
C GLN A 25 5.28 -6.18 1.37
N SER A 26 4.68 -5.03 1.73
CA SER A 26 4.97 -4.35 2.99
C SER A 26 4.67 -5.20 4.23
N TYR A 27 3.72 -6.14 4.14
CA TYR A 27 3.40 -7.10 5.21
C TYR A 27 4.18 -8.42 5.08
N GLY A 28 4.98 -8.60 4.04
CA GLY A 28 5.65 -9.88 3.74
C GLY A 28 4.83 -10.86 2.90
N GLY A 29 3.78 -10.36 2.22
CA GLY A 29 2.94 -11.10 1.29
C GLY A 29 1.47 -11.15 1.73
N TRP A 30 0.62 -11.69 0.86
CA TRP A 30 -0.82 -11.83 1.09
C TRP A 30 -1.16 -12.64 2.33
N GLN A 31 -0.41 -13.73 2.58
CA GLN A 31 -0.61 -14.60 3.74
C GLN A 31 -0.36 -13.86 5.06
N ASN A 32 0.74 -13.13 5.15
CA ASN A 32 1.07 -12.34 6.34
C ASN A 32 0.12 -11.16 6.50
N PHE A 33 -0.26 -10.48 5.42
CA PHE A 33 -1.26 -9.42 5.45
C PHE A 33 -2.55 -9.94 6.10
N MET A 34 -3.10 -11.04 5.60
CA MET A 34 -4.34 -11.59 6.15
C MET A 34 -4.18 -12.06 7.58
N HIS A 35 -3.07 -12.72 7.92
CA HIS A 35 -2.78 -13.10 9.30
C HIS A 35 -2.68 -11.88 10.25
N SER A 36 -2.05 -10.78 9.82
CA SER A 36 -1.96 -9.53 10.58
C SER A 36 -3.31 -8.85 10.79
N HIS A 37 -4.27 -9.07 9.89
CA HIS A 37 -5.63 -8.57 9.98
C HIS A 37 -6.61 -9.58 10.61
N GLY A 38 -6.14 -10.75 11.05
CA GLY A 38 -6.98 -11.80 11.65
C GLY A 38 -7.87 -12.54 10.64
N LEU A 39 -7.60 -12.40 9.34
CA LEU A 39 -8.35 -12.96 8.23
C LEU A 39 -7.79 -14.32 7.80
N LYS A 40 -8.66 -15.26 7.43
CA LYS A 40 -8.26 -16.60 6.98
C LYS A 40 -8.19 -16.68 5.46
N PRO A 41 -7.04 -17.04 4.86
CA PRO A 41 -6.89 -17.15 3.41
C PRO A 41 -7.62 -18.28 2.72
N TRP A 42 -8.18 -19.22 3.49
CA TRP A 42 -9.03 -20.29 2.98
C TRP A 42 -10.52 -19.97 3.10
N ASP A 43 -10.90 -18.85 3.73
CA ASP A 43 -12.28 -18.40 3.87
C ASP A 43 -12.58 -17.32 2.83
N LEU A 44 -13.61 -17.53 2.01
CA LEU A 44 -13.93 -16.64 0.90
C LEU A 44 -14.44 -15.28 1.39
N ASP A 45 -15.15 -15.26 2.52
CA ASP A 45 -15.68 -14.04 3.11
C ASP A 45 -14.52 -13.17 3.65
N ASP A 46 -13.55 -13.80 4.32
CA ASP A 46 -12.35 -13.12 4.80
C ASP A 46 -11.45 -12.63 3.65
N VAL A 47 -11.38 -13.38 2.54
CA VAL A 47 -10.67 -12.95 1.33
C VAL A 47 -11.32 -11.70 0.73
N GLU A 48 -12.64 -11.62 0.72
CA GLU A 48 -13.37 -10.43 0.27
C GLU A 48 -13.12 -9.24 1.21
N GLU A 49 -13.13 -9.47 2.52
CA GLU A 49 -12.77 -8.46 3.51
C GLU A 49 -11.33 -7.96 3.32
N GLY A 50 -10.37 -8.86 3.12
CA GLY A 50 -8.98 -8.50 2.86
C GLY A 50 -8.83 -7.62 1.62
N LYS A 51 -9.58 -7.91 0.55
CA LYS A 51 -9.63 -7.05 -0.64
C LYS A 51 -10.22 -5.67 -0.32
N ARG A 52 -11.29 -5.58 0.46
CA ARG A 52 -11.89 -4.30 0.87
C ARG A 52 -10.93 -3.44 1.70
N ILE A 53 -10.16 -4.06 2.60
CA ILE A 53 -9.12 -3.35 3.38
C ILE A 53 -8.06 -2.78 2.45
N VAL A 54 -7.60 -3.56 1.46
CA VAL A 54 -6.62 -3.09 0.49
C VAL A 54 -7.13 -1.90 -0.33
N GLU A 55 -8.38 -1.93 -0.76
CA GLU A 55 -8.99 -0.78 -1.45
C GLU A 55 -9.07 0.46 -0.54
N GLY A 56 -9.39 0.28 0.75
CA GLY A 56 -9.36 1.36 1.74
C GLY A 56 -7.96 1.97 1.92
N ILE A 57 -6.92 1.14 1.97
CA ILE A 57 -5.52 1.61 2.05
C ILE A 57 -5.13 2.43 0.82
N LYS A 58 -5.52 1.98 -0.38
CA LYS A 58 -5.26 2.71 -1.63
C LYS A 58 -5.93 4.07 -1.65
N GLU A 59 -7.19 4.12 -1.20
CA GLU A 59 -7.95 5.36 -1.12
C GLU A 59 -7.30 6.34 -0.15
N GLY A 60 -6.95 5.89 1.07
CA GLY A 60 -6.25 6.74 2.04
C GLY A 60 -4.94 7.29 1.48
N HIS A 61 -4.13 6.44 0.85
CA HIS A 61 -2.88 6.86 0.20
C HIS A 61 -3.11 7.89 -0.93
N ARG A 62 -4.24 7.83 -1.64
CA ARG A 62 -4.61 8.85 -2.64
C ARG A 62 -4.97 10.17 -1.99
N LEU A 63 -5.82 10.15 -0.97
CA LEU A 63 -6.28 11.35 -0.27
C LEU A 63 -5.11 12.10 0.38
N ASP A 64 -4.21 11.38 1.05
CA ASP A 64 -3.01 11.97 1.65
C ASP A 64 -2.16 12.72 0.61
N TRP A 65 -1.95 12.09 -0.57
CA TRP A 65 -1.23 12.73 -1.66
C TRP A 65 -1.94 13.99 -2.17
N GLU A 66 -3.27 13.93 -2.36
CA GLU A 66 -4.07 15.08 -2.81
C GLU A 66 -4.00 16.27 -1.82
N GLU A 67 -4.04 16.00 -0.51
CA GLU A 67 -3.90 17.01 0.53
C GLU A 67 -2.50 17.65 0.53
N GLU A 68 -1.45 16.85 0.37
CA GLU A 68 -0.07 17.35 0.28
C GLU A 68 0.13 18.24 -0.96
N GLN A 69 -0.44 17.88 -2.11
CA GLN A 69 -0.39 18.72 -3.31
C GLN A 69 -1.10 20.05 -3.09
N LYS A 70 -2.29 20.02 -2.47
CA LYS A 70 -3.06 21.23 -2.14
C LYS A 70 -2.32 22.14 -1.16
N ASN A 71 -1.54 21.58 -0.24
CA ASN A 71 -0.73 22.34 0.70
C ASN A 71 0.54 22.92 0.03
N LYS A 72 1.21 22.17 -0.86
CA LYS A 72 2.37 22.66 -1.63
C LYS A 72 2.04 23.80 -2.58
N GLY A 73 0.85 23.80 -3.18
CA GLY A 73 0.38 24.89 -4.05
C GLY A 73 -0.06 26.17 -3.31
N ARG A 74 -0.03 26.17 -1.98
CA ARG A 74 -0.41 27.31 -1.12
C ARG A 74 0.79 28.05 -0.49
N ALA A 75 2.02 27.68 -0.84
CA ALA A 75 3.25 28.34 -0.40
C ALA A 75 3.64 29.54 -1.28
#